data_AF-A0A7J8JYU5-F1
#
_entry.id   AF-A0A7J8JYU5-F1
#
_cell.length_a   1.000
_cell.length_b   1.000
_cell.length_c   1.000
_cell.angle_alpha   90.00
_cell.angle_beta   90.00
_cell.angle_gamma   90.00
#
_symmetry.space_group_name_H-M   'P 1'
#
loop_
_entity.id
_entity.type
_entity.pdbx_description
1 polymer ?
#
loop_
_entity_poly.entity_id
_entity_poly.type
_entity_poly.pdbx_seq_one_letter_code
_entity_poly.pdbx_strand_id
1 'polypeptide(L)'
;MYGTLPAFQDIMRPFRTLLTQHLAASNHPQELQELCRSTLTAIETQERRYHPLVSEKSKPVPLKLFTPRLVRVLEFGRKQGSSKEEQERKRLVHKHRREFKGAVREIRKDNQFLARMQLSEIRERDAERKRKVKQLFNSLAEQEGEWKALKRKKFKK
;
A
#
# COMPACT_ATOMS: atom_id res chain seq x y z
N MET A 1 -65.11 12.80 26.18
CA MET A 1 -63.98 13.74 26.35
C MET A 1 -62.71 13.02 26.83
N TYR A 2 -62.68 12.39 28.00
CA TYR A 2 -61.44 11.83 28.56
C TYR A 2 -61.06 10.41 28.09
N GLY A 3 -61.97 9.66 27.46
CA GLY A 3 -61.73 8.25 27.10
C GLY A 3 -60.64 7.99 26.05
N THR A 4 -60.20 9.02 25.31
CA THR A 4 -59.13 8.89 24.31
C THR A 4 -57.73 9.04 24.91
N LEU A 5 -57.62 9.50 26.17
CA LEU A 5 -56.33 9.75 26.81
C LEU A 5 -55.70 8.45 27.31
N PRO A 6 -54.39 8.23 27.09
CA PRO A 6 -53.67 7.09 27.66
C PRO A 6 -53.73 7.06 29.20
N ALA A 7 -53.76 8.24 29.84
CA ALA A 7 -53.82 8.40 31.29
C ALA A 7 -55.24 8.34 31.89
N PHE A 8 -56.25 7.91 31.12
CA PHE A 8 -57.65 7.92 31.55
C PHE A 8 -57.88 7.21 32.89
N GLN A 9 -57.24 6.06 33.11
CA GLN A 9 -57.45 5.26 34.32
C GLN A 9 -56.85 5.91 35.57
N ASP A 10 -55.72 6.58 35.43
CA ASP A 10 -55.08 7.29 36.54
C ASP A 10 -55.89 8.53 36.93
N ILE A 11 -56.46 9.23 35.94
CA ILE A 11 -57.36 10.37 36.16
C ILE A 11 -58.68 9.93 36.82
N MET A 12 -59.25 8.78 36.39
CA MET A 12 -60.54 8.28 36.90
C MET A 12 -60.44 7.50 38.21
N ARG A 13 -59.23 7.15 38.66
CA ARG A 13 -58.98 6.42 39.90
C ARG A 13 -59.60 7.07 41.16
N PRO A 14 -59.36 8.37 41.46
CA PRO A 14 -59.93 9.02 42.65
C PRO A 14 -61.48 9.07 42.60
N PHE A 15 -62.05 9.24 41.41
CA PHE A 15 -63.50 9.26 41.23
C PHE A 15 -64.12 7.89 41.45
N ARG A 16 -63.48 6.82 40.96
CA ARG A 16 -63.91 5.45 41.24
C ARG A 16 -63.89 5.17 42.74
N THR A 17 -62.81 5.55 43.44
CA THR A 17 -62.72 5.32 44.89
C THR A 17 -63.78 6.11 45.66
N LEU A 18 -64.02 7.36 45.28
CA LEU A 18 -65.02 8.22 45.90
C LEU A 18 -66.43 7.66 45.66
N LEU A 19 -66.78 7.35 44.41
CA LEU A 19 -68.10 6.80 44.07
C LEU A 19 -68.38 5.47 44.77
N THR A 20 -67.37 4.59 44.88
CA THR A 20 -67.52 3.29 45.57
C THR A 20 -67.71 3.47 47.08
N GLN A 21 -66.96 4.38 47.72
CA GLN A 21 -67.05 4.64 49.15
C GLN A 21 -68.40 5.31 49.52
N HIS A 22 -68.84 6.30 48.75
CA HIS A 22 -70.09 7.00 49.03
C HIS A 22 -71.33 6.16 48.68
N LEU A 23 -71.30 5.33 47.62
CA LEU A 23 -72.38 4.36 47.34
C LEU A 23 -72.60 3.36 48.49
N ALA A 24 -71.53 2.96 49.20
CA ALA A 24 -71.63 2.00 50.30
C ALA A 24 -72.15 2.60 51.62
N ALA A 25 -72.02 3.91 51.82
CA ALA A 25 -72.15 4.54 53.13
C ALA A 25 -73.49 5.27 53.37
N SER A 26 -74.39 5.38 52.39
CA SER A 26 -75.47 6.37 52.49
C SER A 26 -76.76 6.02 51.75
N ASN A 27 -77.89 6.27 52.42
CA ASN A 27 -79.26 6.09 51.93
C ASN A 27 -79.62 7.18 50.89
N HIS A 28 -78.99 7.13 49.72
CA HIS A 28 -79.27 8.06 48.63
C HIS A 28 -80.54 7.68 47.84
N PRO A 29 -81.23 8.66 47.22
CA PRO A 29 -82.30 8.43 46.26
C PRO A 29 -81.90 7.43 45.17
N GLN A 30 -82.85 6.61 44.71
CA GLN A 30 -82.61 5.55 43.74
C GLN A 30 -81.99 6.07 42.43
N GLU A 31 -82.44 7.22 41.95
CA GLU A 31 -81.91 7.87 40.74
C GLU A 31 -80.41 8.17 40.83
N LEU A 32 -79.93 8.62 42.00
CA LEU A 32 -78.51 8.88 42.22
C LEU A 32 -77.70 7.58 42.30
N GLN A 33 -78.27 6.53 42.88
CA GLN A 33 -77.61 5.22 42.94
C GLN A 33 -77.43 4.61 41.54
N GLU A 34 -78.45 4.72 40.69
CA GLU A 34 -78.41 4.27 39.30
C GLU A 34 -77.39 5.06 38.48
N LEU A 35 -77.34 6.38 38.64
CA LEU A 35 -76.36 7.23 37.98
C LEU A 35 -74.92 6.88 38.41
N CYS A 36 -74.68 6.67 39.71
CA CYS A 36 -73.38 6.26 40.21
C CYS A 36 -72.97 4.85 39.72
N ARG A 37 -73.91 3.90 39.64
CA ARG A 37 -73.63 2.56 39.07
C ARG A 37 -73.33 2.63 37.58
N SER A 38 -74.11 3.40 36.81
CA SER A 38 -73.90 3.60 35.38
C SER A 38 -72.53 4.22 35.10
N THR A 39 -72.15 5.25 35.85
CA THR A 39 -70.82 5.89 35.71
C THR A 39 -69.67 4.96 36.10
N LEU A 40 -69.81 4.15 37.15
CA LEU A 40 -68.81 3.13 37.50
C LEU A 40 -68.65 2.08 36.39
N THR A 41 -69.75 1.57 35.84
CA THR A 41 -69.69 0.62 34.72
C THR A 41 -69.02 1.23 33.49
N ALA A 42 -69.32 2.49 33.17
CA ALA A 42 -68.69 3.20 32.06
C ALA A 42 -67.15 3.36 32.23
N ILE A 43 -66.69 3.60 33.46
CA ILE A 43 -65.26 3.69 33.77
C ILE A 43 -64.56 2.33 33.64
N GLU A 44 -65.23 1.24 34.04
CA GLU A 44 -64.69 -0.12 33.99
C GLU A 44 -64.70 -0.74 32.58
N THR A 45 -65.69 -0.38 31.76
CA THR A 45 -65.77 -0.83 30.35
C THR A 45 -64.71 -0.20 29.46
N GLN A 46 -64.03 0.86 29.91
CA GLN A 46 -63.00 1.54 29.12
C GLN A 46 -61.71 0.71 29.05
N GLU A 47 -61.29 0.37 27.82
CA GLU A 47 -60.06 -0.39 27.57
C GLU A 47 -58.80 0.28 28.12
N ARG A 48 -57.88 -0.53 28.66
CA ARG A 48 -56.58 -0.05 29.16
C ARG A 48 -55.65 0.26 27.98
N ARG A 49 -55.33 1.54 27.76
CA ARG A 49 -54.37 1.98 26.73
C ARG A 49 -53.04 2.42 27.35
N TYR A 50 -52.27 1.46 27.84
CA TYR A 50 -50.91 1.71 28.34
C TYR A 50 -49.88 1.34 27.28
N HIS A 51 -49.23 2.35 26.70
CA HIS A 51 -48.05 2.18 25.86
C HIS A 51 -46.86 2.88 26.51
N PRO A 52 -45.70 2.21 26.65
CA PRO A 52 -44.48 2.87 27.11
C PRO A 52 -44.14 4.03 26.18
N LEU A 53 -43.79 5.18 26.75
CA LEU A 53 -43.30 6.31 25.97
C LEU A 53 -41.94 5.94 25.35
N VAL A 54 -41.87 5.92 24.02
CA VAL A 54 -40.63 5.71 23.28
C VAL A 54 -40.18 7.05 22.71
N SER A 55 -38.96 7.47 23.04
CA SER A 55 -38.37 8.67 22.44
C SER A 55 -38.27 8.51 20.92
N GLU A 56 -38.49 9.59 20.19
CA GLU A 56 -38.36 9.60 18.72
C GLU A 56 -36.93 9.22 18.32
N LYS A 57 -36.78 8.08 17.64
CA LYS A 57 -35.47 7.64 17.12
C LYS A 57 -35.16 8.39 15.83
N SER A 58 -34.07 9.15 15.81
CA SER A 58 -33.56 9.77 14.59
C SER A 58 -32.91 8.71 13.67
N LYS A 59 -32.98 8.94 12.36
CA LYS A 59 -32.34 8.06 11.37
C LYS A 59 -30.81 8.26 11.40
N PRO A 60 -30.00 7.20 11.25
CA PRO A 60 -28.55 7.32 11.24
C PRO A 60 -28.07 8.11 10.03
N VAL A 61 -27.04 8.94 10.22
CA VAL A 61 -26.44 9.76 9.16
C VAL A 61 -25.62 8.86 8.21
N PRO A 62 -25.81 8.96 6.88
CA PRO A 62 -25.04 8.16 5.93
C PRO A 62 -23.55 8.53 5.92
N LEU A 63 -22.72 7.58 5.52
CA LEU A 63 -21.28 7.77 5.40
C LEU A 63 -20.94 8.81 4.32
N LYS A 64 -19.89 9.60 4.57
CA LYS A 64 -19.39 10.58 3.60
C LYS A 64 -18.75 9.87 2.42
N LEU A 65 -19.29 10.09 1.23
CA LEU A 65 -18.73 9.59 -0.03
C LEU A 65 -17.68 10.57 -0.54
N PHE A 66 -16.49 10.07 -0.91
CA PHE A 66 -15.43 10.85 -1.54
C PHE A 66 -15.34 10.55 -3.02
N THR A 67 -15.12 11.58 -3.83
CA THR A 67 -14.90 11.41 -5.27
C THR A 67 -13.44 11.03 -5.53
N PRO A 68 -13.18 10.00 -6.35
CA PRO A 68 -11.82 9.62 -6.70
C PRO A 68 -11.18 10.69 -7.59
N ARG A 69 -9.90 10.97 -7.34
CA ARG A 69 -9.11 11.89 -8.18
C ARG A 69 -8.65 11.17 -9.45
N LEU A 70 -9.46 11.25 -10.49
CA LEU A 70 -9.14 10.71 -11.80
C LEU A 70 -8.31 11.73 -12.60
N VAL A 71 -7.18 11.29 -13.15
CA VAL A 71 -6.37 12.10 -14.08
C VAL A 71 -6.53 11.48 -15.47
N ARG A 72 -7.01 12.26 -16.44
CA ARG A 72 -7.10 11.82 -17.84
C ARG A 72 -5.68 11.74 -18.43
N VAL A 73 -5.15 10.53 -18.50
CA VAL A 73 -3.85 10.25 -19.14
C VAL A 73 -4.06 10.25 -20.65
N LEU A 74 -3.65 11.33 -21.33
CA LEU A 74 -3.73 11.44 -22.80
C LEU A 74 -2.53 10.79 -23.52
N GLU A 75 -1.39 10.64 -22.83
CA GLU A 75 -0.16 10.06 -23.38
C GLU A 75 0.45 9.07 -22.38
N PHE A 76 0.49 7.80 -22.77
CA PHE A 76 1.15 6.76 -21.98
C PHE A 76 2.66 7.02 -21.88
N GLY A 77 3.21 7.02 -20.66
CA GLY A 77 4.65 7.13 -20.40
C GLY A 77 5.15 8.52 -19.99
N ARG A 78 4.32 9.57 -20.07
CA ARG A 78 4.66 10.87 -19.48
C ARG A 78 4.23 10.91 -18.01
N LYS A 79 5.16 11.25 -17.12
CA LYS A 79 4.85 11.45 -15.69
C LYS A 79 4.06 12.74 -15.54
N GLN A 80 2.76 12.66 -15.26
CA GLN A 80 1.93 13.80 -14.90
C GLN A 80 2.07 14.14 -13.41
N GLY A 81 1.94 15.42 -13.06
CA GLY A 81 1.78 15.86 -11.67
C GLY A 81 3.00 16.50 -11.00
N SER A 82 4.14 16.67 -11.69
CA SER A 82 5.27 17.46 -11.16
C SER A 82 5.29 18.87 -11.74
N SER A 83 5.80 19.83 -10.96
CA SER A 83 6.13 21.18 -11.49
C SER A 83 7.11 21.07 -12.66
N LYS A 84 7.06 22.04 -13.58
CA LYS A 84 7.95 22.10 -14.75
C LYS A 84 9.43 22.03 -14.33
N GLU A 85 9.80 22.75 -13.27
CA GLU A 85 11.17 22.78 -12.74
C GLU A 85 11.65 21.41 -12.26
N GLU A 86 10.80 20.65 -11.56
CA GLU A 86 11.15 19.31 -11.11
C GLU A 86 11.34 18.34 -12.27
N GLN A 87 10.50 18.48 -13.31
CA GLN A 87 10.58 17.65 -14.49
C GLN A 87 11.88 17.92 -15.27
N GLU A 88 12.27 19.19 -15.38
CA GLU A 88 13.53 19.60 -15.98
C GLU A 88 14.74 19.10 -15.18
N ARG A 89 14.73 19.24 -13.85
CA ARG A 89 15.76 18.68 -12.97
C ARG A 89 15.92 17.16 -13.18
N LYS A 90 14.81 16.42 -13.18
CA LYS A 90 14.80 14.96 -13.42
C LYS A 90 15.35 14.62 -14.81
N ARG A 91 14.97 15.38 -15.84
CA ARG A 91 15.48 15.21 -17.21
C ARG A 91 16.98 15.45 -17.29
N LEU A 92 17.48 16.50 -16.63
CA LEU A 92 18.89 16.85 -16.62
C LEU A 92 19.74 15.80 -15.90
N VAL A 93 19.28 15.33 -14.73
CA VAL A 93 19.93 14.23 -13.98
C VAL A 93 19.95 12.94 -14.81
N HIS A 94 18.84 12.60 -15.48
CA HIS A 94 18.80 11.43 -16.34
C HIS A 94 19.80 11.52 -17.51
N LYS A 95 19.85 12.68 -18.18
CA LYS A 95 20.80 12.94 -19.27
C LYS A 95 22.24 12.80 -18.77
N HIS A 96 22.59 13.48 -17.67
CA HIS A 96 23.92 13.40 -17.07
C HIS A 96 24.34 11.95 -16.74
N ARG A 97 23.45 11.18 -16.07
CA ARG A 97 23.74 9.78 -15.73
C ARG A 97 23.93 8.89 -16.96
N ARG A 98 23.16 9.14 -18.03
CA ARG A 98 23.27 8.40 -19.29
C ARG A 98 24.60 8.68 -19.98
N GLU A 99 24.95 9.96 -20.14
CA GLU A 99 26.22 10.37 -20.77
C GLU A 99 27.42 9.86 -19.95
N PHE A 100 27.41 10.04 -18.63
CA PHE A 100 28.47 9.57 -17.75
C PHE A 100 28.68 8.06 -17.85
N LYS A 101 27.58 7.28 -17.87
CA LYS A 101 27.64 5.83 -18.04
C LYS A 101 28.20 5.44 -19.42
N GLY A 102 27.91 6.22 -20.46
CA GLY A 102 28.48 6.05 -21.80
C GLY A 102 29.99 6.28 -21.80
N ALA A 103 30.43 7.44 -21.29
CA ALA A 103 31.84 7.81 -21.22
C ALA A 103 32.68 6.77 -20.45
N VAL A 104 32.20 6.34 -19.28
CA VAL A 104 32.88 5.30 -18.48
C VAL A 104 32.96 3.96 -19.22
N ARG A 105 31.96 3.61 -20.04
CA ARG A 105 32.00 2.38 -20.84
C ARG A 105 33.05 2.45 -21.94
N GLU A 106 33.16 3.57 -22.63
CA GLU A 106 34.17 3.74 -23.68
C GLU A 106 35.59 3.73 -23.08
N ILE A 107 35.84 4.46 -21.99
CA ILE A 107 37.14 4.43 -21.29
C ILE A 107 37.55 3.00 -20.92
N ARG A 108 36.60 2.17 -20.47
CA ARG A 108 36.89 0.76 -20.13
C ARG A 108 37.25 -0.07 -21.35
N LYS A 109 36.58 0.15 -22.50
CA LYS A 109 36.90 -0.54 -23.75
C LYS A 109 38.29 -0.13 -24.24
N ASP A 110 38.61 1.16 -24.18
CA ASP A 110 39.91 1.69 -24.59
C ASP A 110 41.03 1.11 -23.73
N ASN A 111 40.86 1.09 -22.40
CA ASN A 111 41.82 0.45 -21.50
C ASN A 111 42.02 -1.04 -21.82
N GLN A 112 40.93 -1.77 -22.12
CA GLN A 112 41.03 -3.17 -22.49
C GLN A 112 41.77 -3.35 -23.83
N PHE A 113 41.53 -2.47 -24.80
CA PHE A 113 42.23 -2.47 -26.08
C PHE A 113 43.73 -2.21 -25.90
N LEU A 114 44.10 -1.17 -25.14
CA LEU A 114 45.49 -0.84 -24.85
C LEU A 114 46.21 -2.00 -24.14
N ALA A 115 45.55 -2.61 -23.14
CA ALA A 115 46.12 -3.77 -22.44
C ALA A 115 46.37 -4.96 -23.39
N ARG A 116 45.44 -5.22 -24.33
CA ARG A 116 45.61 -6.28 -25.34
C ARG A 116 46.77 -5.97 -26.27
N MET A 117 46.90 -4.73 -26.76
CA MET A 117 48.01 -4.34 -27.64
C MET A 117 49.37 -4.42 -26.94
N GLN A 118 49.48 -3.92 -25.71
CA GLN A 118 50.72 -4.01 -24.94
C GLN A 118 51.11 -5.47 -24.72
N LEU A 119 50.13 -6.33 -24.43
CA LEU A 119 50.37 -7.76 -24.23
C LEU A 119 50.83 -8.45 -25.52
N SER A 120 50.24 -8.14 -26.68
CA SER A 120 50.71 -8.71 -27.96
C SER A 120 52.13 -8.26 -28.27
N GLU A 121 52.45 -6.98 -28.09
CA GLU A 121 53.78 -6.44 -28.35
C GLU A 121 54.85 -7.08 -27.45
N ILE A 122 54.57 -7.23 -26.15
CA ILE A 122 55.48 -7.90 -25.21
C ILE A 122 55.70 -9.35 -25.63
N ARG A 123 54.62 -10.07 -26.01
CA ARG A 123 54.71 -11.47 -26.45
C ARG A 123 55.55 -11.62 -27.71
N GLU A 124 55.40 -10.72 -28.68
CA GLU A 124 56.18 -10.73 -29.91
C GLU A 124 57.66 -10.45 -29.63
N ARG A 125 57.97 -9.41 -28.84
CA ARG A 125 59.34 -9.09 -28.43
C ARG A 125 60.01 -10.26 -27.69
N ASP A 126 59.30 -10.91 -26.78
CA ASP A 126 59.81 -12.07 -26.05
C ASP A 126 60.01 -13.29 -26.96
N ALA A 127 59.09 -13.52 -27.91
CA ALA A 127 59.22 -14.60 -28.89
C ALA A 127 60.45 -14.40 -29.79
N GLU A 128 60.67 -13.19 -30.28
CA GLU A 128 61.86 -12.83 -31.07
C GLU A 128 63.14 -13.00 -30.26
N ARG A 129 63.17 -12.50 -29.02
CA ARG A 129 64.32 -12.66 -28.13
C ARG A 129 64.63 -14.13 -27.90
N LYS A 130 63.64 -14.95 -27.58
CA LYS A 130 63.81 -16.40 -27.38
C LYS A 130 64.32 -17.09 -28.64
N ARG A 131 63.81 -16.72 -29.83
CA ARG A 131 64.31 -17.25 -31.11
C ARG A 131 65.79 -16.93 -31.33
N LYS A 132 66.19 -15.67 -31.14
CA LYS A 132 67.60 -15.23 -31.26
C LYS A 132 68.51 -15.95 -30.28
N VAL A 133 68.10 -16.04 -29.01
CA VAL A 133 68.85 -16.76 -27.97
C VAL A 133 69.02 -18.23 -28.34
N LYS A 134 67.95 -18.90 -28.82
CA LYS A 134 68.04 -20.30 -29.27
C LYS A 134 69.01 -20.47 -30.44
N GLN A 135 69.00 -19.56 -31.41
CA GLN A 135 69.96 -19.59 -32.54
C GLN A 135 71.41 -19.46 -32.06
N LEU A 136 71.69 -18.54 -31.13
CA LEU A 136 73.03 -18.36 -30.56
C LEU A 136 73.50 -19.61 -29.80
N PHE A 137 72.64 -20.20 -28.96
CA PHE A 137 72.97 -21.44 -28.25
C PHE A 137 73.20 -22.61 -29.19
N ASN A 138 72.42 -22.73 -30.27
CA ASN A 138 72.63 -23.75 -31.29
C ASN A 138 73.99 -23.58 -31.97
N SER A 139 74.35 -22.36 -32.38
CA SER A 139 75.67 -22.10 -33.00
C SER A 139 76.83 -22.39 -32.04
N LEU A 140 76.68 -22.07 -30.75
CA LEU A 140 77.68 -22.40 -29.73
C LEU A 140 77.83 -23.92 -29.54
N ALA A 141 76.72 -24.65 -29.54
CA ALA A 141 76.73 -26.11 -29.47
C ALA A 141 77.37 -26.75 -30.72
N GLU A 142 77.14 -26.20 -31.91
CA GLU A 142 77.79 -26.62 -33.16
C GLU A 142 79.31 -26.43 -33.06
N GLN A 143 79.78 -25.26 -32.62
CA GLN A 143 81.22 -24.98 -32.41
C GLN A 143 81.86 -25.97 -31.41
N GLU A 144 81.17 -26.24 -30.29
CA GLU A 144 81.65 -27.21 -29.31
C GLU A 144 81.72 -28.64 -29.92
N GLY A 145 80.73 -28.99 -30.74
CA GLY A 145 80.68 -30.25 -31.49
C GLY A 145 81.84 -30.40 -32.47
N GLU A 146 82.10 -29.37 -33.27
CA GLU A 146 83.23 -29.31 -34.22
C GLU A 146 84.56 -29.42 -33.48
N TRP A 147 84.74 -28.69 -32.38
CA TRP A 147 85.95 -28.75 -31.56
C TRP A 147 86.18 -30.16 -30.98
N LYS A 148 85.14 -30.81 -30.45
CA LYS A 148 85.22 -32.20 -29.97
C LYS A 148 85.56 -33.17 -31.10
N ALA A 149 85.00 -32.99 -32.29
CA ALA A 149 85.31 -33.81 -33.46
C ALA A 149 86.77 -33.64 -33.91
N LEU A 150 87.28 -32.41 -33.93
CA LEU A 150 88.67 -32.09 -34.24
C LEU A 150 89.62 -32.75 -33.22
N LYS A 151 89.29 -32.64 -31.93
CA LYS A 151 90.04 -33.30 -30.85
C LYS A 151 90.08 -34.82 -31.04
N ARG A 152 88.94 -35.48 -31.33
CA ARG A 152 88.90 -36.93 -31.59
C ARG A 152 89.74 -37.35 -32.80
N LYS A 153 89.74 -36.57 -33.89
CA LYS A 153 90.60 -36.83 -35.07
C LYS A 153 92.08 -36.74 -34.73
N LYS A 154 92.49 -35.78 -33.88
CA LYS A 154 93.88 -35.62 -33.45
C LYS A 154 94.41 -36.83 -32.67
N PHE A 155 93.56 -37.50 -31.88
CA PHE A 155 93.92 -38.69 -31.09
C PHE A 155 93.79 -40.02 -31.86
N LYS A 156 93.40 -40.01 -33.14
CA LYS A 156 93.25 -41.21 -33.99
C LYS A 156 94.47 -41.52 -34.90
N LYS A 157 95.61 -40.89 -34.63
CA LYS A 157 96.93 -41.30 -35.15
C LYS A 157 97.60 -42.22 -34.14
#